data_AF-A0A7J3RYG0-F1
#
_entry.id   AF-A0A7J3RYG0-F1
#
_cell.length_a   1.000
_cell.length_b   1.000
_cell.length_c   1.000
_cell.angle_alpha   90.00
_cell.angle_beta   90.00
_cell.angle_gamma   90.00
#
_symmetry.space_group_name_H-M   'P 1'
#
loop_
_entity.id
_entity.type
_entity.pdbx_description
1 polymer ?
#
loop_
_entity_poly.entity_id
_entity_poly.type
_entity_poly.pdbx_seq_one_letter_code
_entity_poly.pdbx_strand_id
1 'polypeptide(L)'
;MKQLKLEEILENVLKSEMKLDLTRPFSAADWDETLDTVYSMPISYEEYTKKMNELVFVREIVDLFTKGEFDDVARSESRRKQLGQYKKTLQMYYNLIFKVGKKKIGYGALIFFPKLKEREPERSAGIVLFSRLIVDEKGQQDLRFERAAFDDFLLEVRPYVELLGDLYRKSRRGM
;
A
#
# COMPACT_ATOMS: atom_id res chain seq x y z
N MET A 1 18.39 -2.11 -19.97
CA MET A 1 17.17 -1.70 -19.23
C MET A 1 17.56 -1.50 -17.77
N LYS A 2 17.25 -0.34 -17.20
CA LYS A 2 17.48 -0.09 -15.76
C LYS A 2 16.44 -0.93 -15.00
N GLN A 3 16.88 -1.82 -14.12
CA GLN A 3 15.98 -2.64 -13.31
C GLN A 3 15.23 -1.69 -12.37
N LEU A 4 13.92 -1.49 -12.61
CA LEU A 4 13.07 -0.69 -11.73
C LEU A 4 13.07 -1.32 -10.34
N LYS A 5 13.18 -0.51 -9.29
CA LYS A 5 13.04 -0.98 -7.90
C LYS A 5 11.57 -0.99 -7.50
N LEU A 6 11.17 -1.92 -6.63
CA LEU A 6 9.78 -2.05 -6.17
C LEU A 6 9.26 -0.75 -5.52
N GLU A 7 10.17 0.00 -4.90
CA GLU A 7 9.93 1.32 -4.33
C GLU A 7 9.52 2.36 -5.39
N GLU A 8 10.19 2.39 -6.54
CA GLU A 8 9.88 3.33 -7.64
C GLU A 8 8.50 3.05 -8.21
N ILE A 9 8.11 1.77 -8.30
CA ILE A 9 6.77 1.36 -8.73
C ILE A 9 5.72 1.86 -7.73
N LEU A 10 5.92 1.65 -6.42
CA LEU A 10 4.98 2.12 -5.40
C LEU A 10 4.90 3.64 -5.33
N GLU A 11 6.02 4.33 -5.53
CA GLU A 11 6.05 5.78 -5.62
C GLU A 11 5.15 6.27 -6.77
N ASN A 12 5.32 5.69 -7.96
CA ASN A 12 4.55 6.09 -9.14
C ASN A 12 3.05 5.82 -8.98
N VAL A 13 2.68 4.65 -8.44
CA VAL A 13 1.30 4.32 -8.10
C VAL A 13 0.74 5.36 -7.12
N LEU A 14 1.45 5.64 -6.03
CA LEU A 14 0.98 6.57 -5.01
C LEU A 14 0.86 8.01 -5.55
N LYS A 15 1.83 8.45 -6.36
CA LYS A 15 1.77 9.76 -7.05
C LYS A 15 0.55 9.89 -7.94
N SER A 16 0.22 8.83 -8.67
CA SER A 16 -0.93 8.82 -9.56
C SER A 16 -2.25 8.83 -8.78
N GLU A 17 -2.37 8.02 -7.74
CA GLU A 17 -3.54 8.02 -6.84
C GLU A 17 -3.72 9.39 -6.15
N MET A 18 -2.62 10.05 -5.78
CA MET A 18 -2.63 11.42 -5.23
C MET A 18 -2.92 12.50 -6.29
N LYS A 19 -3.07 12.12 -7.57
CA LYS A 19 -3.28 13.01 -8.72
C LYS A 19 -2.18 14.07 -8.86
N LEU A 20 -0.94 13.66 -8.65
CA LEU A 20 0.24 14.53 -8.78
C LEU A 20 0.82 14.50 -10.19
N ASP A 21 0.63 13.38 -10.90
CA ASP A 21 0.95 13.28 -12.32
C ASP A 21 -0.28 13.66 -13.14
N LEU A 22 -0.23 14.85 -13.74
CA LEU A 22 -1.35 15.47 -14.46
C LEU A 22 -1.43 15.03 -15.93
N THR A 23 -0.54 14.15 -16.39
CA THR A 23 -0.44 13.80 -17.82
C THR A 23 -1.51 12.83 -18.29
N ARG A 24 -1.88 11.84 -17.47
CA ARG A 24 -3.07 10.99 -17.68
C ARG A 24 -3.48 10.27 -16.38
N PRO A 25 -4.77 9.93 -16.19
CA PRO A 25 -5.22 9.10 -15.08
C PRO A 25 -4.56 7.71 -15.11
N PHE A 26 -4.19 7.15 -13.96
CA PHE A 26 -3.81 5.74 -13.84
C PHE A 26 -4.98 4.85 -14.28
N SER A 27 -4.76 4.03 -15.28
CA SER A 27 -5.76 3.13 -15.85
C SER A 27 -5.64 1.72 -15.27
N ALA A 28 -6.65 0.88 -15.51
CA ALA A 28 -6.57 -0.55 -15.20
C ALA A 28 -5.41 -1.25 -15.93
N ALA A 29 -5.02 -0.78 -17.13
CA ALA A 29 -3.88 -1.32 -17.87
C ALA A 29 -2.54 -0.99 -17.17
N ASP A 30 -2.42 0.22 -16.60
CA ASP A 30 -1.22 0.61 -15.85
C ASP A 30 -1.07 -0.21 -14.57
N TRP A 31 -2.20 -0.61 -13.96
CA TRP A 31 -2.23 -1.58 -12.87
C TRP A 31 -1.77 -2.96 -13.31
N ASP A 32 -2.24 -3.44 -14.47
CA ASP A 32 -1.86 -4.74 -15.00
C ASP A 32 -0.36 -4.82 -15.29
N GLU A 33 0.20 -3.79 -15.94
CA GLU A 33 1.64 -3.69 -16.23
C GLU A 33 2.48 -3.58 -14.94
N THR A 34 2.03 -2.76 -13.99
CA THR A 34 2.66 -2.64 -12.67
C THR A 34 2.73 -4.01 -11.98
N LEU A 35 1.61 -4.74 -11.98
CA LEU A 35 1.52 -6.05 -11.35
C LEU A 35 2.40 -7.09 -12.04
N ASP A 36 2.40 -7.15 -13.37
CA ASP A 36 3.26 -8.05 -14.14
C ASP A 36 4.75 -7.74 -13.91
N THR A 37 5.09 -6.46 -13.80
CA THR A 37 6.44 -6.03 -13.42
C THR A 37 6.80 -6.55 -12.04
N VAL A 38 5.95 -6.35 -11.02
CA VAL A 38 6.20 -6.86 -9.67
C VAL A 38 6.32 -8.39 -9.64
N TYR A 39 5.49 -9.12 -10.40
CA TYR A 39 5.57 -10.59 -10.46
C TYR A 39 6.89 -11.11 -11.05
N SER A 40 7.49 -10.38 -11.98
CA SER A 40 8.75 -10.77 -12.64
C SER A 40 10.00 -10.33 -11.86
N MET A 41 9.84 -9.54 -10.79
CA MET A 41 10.96 -9.03 -10.01
C MET A 41 11.46 -10.04 -8.96
N PRO A 42 12.79 -10.29 -8.89
CA PRO A 42 13.37 -11.00 -7.76
C PRO A 42 13.32 -10.09 -6.52
N ILE A 43 12.44 -10.40 -5.58
CA ILE A 43 12.35 -9.68 -4.31
C ILE A 43 13.29 -10.33 -3.30
N SER A 44 14.25 -9.56 -2.76
CA SER A 44 15.08 -10.02 -1.63
C SER A 44 14.31 -9.88 -0.32
N TYR A 45 14.09 -10.99 0.38
CA TYR A 45 13.36 -11.02 1.65
C TYR A 45 14.21 -10.56 2.84
N GLU A 46 15.54 -10.51 2.69
CA GLU A 46 16.48 -10.17 3.77
C GLU A 46 16.30 -8.74 4.29
N GLU A 47 15.75 -7.83 3.48
CA GLU A 47 15.48 -6.44 3.87
C GLU A 47 14.19 -6.28 4.68
N TYR A 48 13.37 -7.34 4.83
CA TYR A 48 12.05 -7.31 5.47
C TYR A 48 12.12 -7.86 6.88
N THR A 49 12.75 -7.11 7.78
CA THR A 49 13.08 -7.58 9.14
C THR A 49 12.08 -7.16 10.21
N LYS A 50 11.27 -6.12 9.96
CA LYS A 50 10.27 -5.63 10.92
C LYS A 50 8.98 -6.44 10.85
N LYS A 51 8.22 -6.42 11.94
CA LYS A 51 6.83 -6.87 12.01
C LYS A 51 5.85 -5.74 11.71
N MET A 52 4.61 -6.09 11.38
CA MET A 52 3.55 -5.12 11.08
C MET A 52 3.28 -4.11 12.20
N ASN A 53 3.32 -4.55 13.46
CA ASN A 53 3.10 -3.69 14.63
C ASN A 53 4.24 -2.67 14.87
N GLU A 54 5.40 -2.88 14.25
CA GLU A 54 6.56 -1.99 14.39
C GLU A 54 6.53 -0.83 13.37
N LEU A 55 5.72 -0.96 12.31
CA LEU A 55 5.60 0.04 11.24
C LEU A 55 5.07 1.38 11.78
N VAL A 56 5.86 2.43 11.60
CA VAL A 56 5.51 3.79 12.01
C VAL A 56 4.31 4.29 11.22
N PHE A 57 4.23 3.99 9.92
CA PHE A 57 3.17 4.51 9.06
C PHE A 57 1.78 4.04 9.47
N VAL A 58 1.65 2.81 9.97
CA VAL A 58 0.36 2.30 10.49
C VAL A 58 -0.11 3.16 11.66
N ARG A 59 0.81 3.49 12.59
CA ARG A 59 0.50 4.36 13.74
C ARG A 59 0.13 5.77 13.30
N GLU A 60 0.88 6.35 12.35
CA GLU A 60 0.56 7.69 11.81
C GLU A 60 -0.86 7.74 11.22
N ILE A 61 -1.26 6.73 10.45
CA ILE A 61 -2.61 6.66 9.86
C ILE A 61 -3.69 6.57 10.94
N VAL A 62 -3.48 5.71 11.95
CA VAL A 62 -4.42 5.58 13.08
C VAL A 62 -4.53 6.90 13.85
N ASP A 63 -3.42 7.59 14.08
CA ASP A 63 -3.40 8.89 14.75
C ASP A 63 -4.18 9.95 13.95
N LEU A 64 -3.99 10.02 12.62
CA LEU A 64 -4.76 10.92 11.75
C LEU A 64 -6.27 10.67 11.86
N PHE A 65 -6.69 9.41 11.81
CA PHE A 65 -8.10 9.05 11.95
C PHE A 65 -8.68 9.35 13.33
N THR A 66 -7.95 9.02 14.40
CA THR A 66 -8.44 9.16 15.78
C THR A 66 -8.51 10.61 16.21
N LYS A 67 -7.58 11.45 15.76
CA LYS A 67 -7.57 12.89 16.05
C LYS A 67 -8.48 13.70 15.12
N GLY A 68 -8.87 13.14 13.97
CA GLY A 68 -9.62 13.86 12.95
C GLY A 68 -8.84 15.00 12.31
N GLU A 69 -7.50 14.91 12.28
CA GLU A 69 -6.59 15.96 11.79
C GLU A 69 -6.46 15.93 10.25
N PHE A 70 -7.59 15.93 9.53
CA PHE A 70 -7.65 15.97 8.08
C PHE A 70 -8.97 16.57 7.60
N ASP A 71 -8.95 17.22 6.44
CA ASP A 71 -10.13 17.81 5.80
C ASP A 71 -10.93 16.78 5.00
N ASP A 72 -10.21 15.85 4.35
CA ASP A 72 -10.80 14.79 3.54
C ASP A 72 -9.85 13.59 3.47
N VAL A 73 -10.43 12.42 3.19
CA VAL A 73 -9.70 11.17 3.01
C VAL A 73 -10.31 10.35 1.89
N ALA A 74 -9.46 9.91 0.96
CA ALA A 74 -9.80 8.94 -0.08
C ALA A 74 -9.12 7.60 0.21
N ARG A 75 -9.79 6.51 -0.17
CA ARG A 75 -9.26 5.15 -0.08
C ARG A 75 -9.39 4.46 -1.43
N SER A 76 -8.34 3.75 -1.84
CA SER A 76 -8.41 2.77 -2.93
C SER A 76 -7.84 1.43 -2.48
N GLU A 77 -8.48 0.35 -2.89
CA GLU A 77 -8.02 -1.02 -2.65
C GLU A 77 -8.11 -1.78 -3.97
N SER A 78 -7.01 -2.42 -4.35
CA SER A 78 -6.96 -3.31 -5.50
C SER A 78 -6.47 -4.69 -5.06
N ARG A 79 -7.25 -5.71 -5.40
CA ARG A 79 -6.91 -7.11 -5.13
C ARG A 79 -6.98 -7.86 -6.44
N ARG A 80 -5.83 -8.35 -6.91
CA ARG A 80 -5.78 -9.18 -8.13
C ARG A 80 -5.35 -10.59 -7.77
N LYS A 81 -6.24 -11.55 -7.99
CA LYS A 81 -5.88 -12.98 -8.05
C LYS A 81 -5.16 -13.23 -9.38
N GLN A 82 -4.12 -14.05 -9.33
CA GLN A 82 -3.18 -14.37 -10.42
C GLN A 82 -3.75 -14.53 -11.84
N LEU A 83 -2.91 -14.18 -12.82
CA LEU A 83 -2.92 -14.76 -14.18
C LEU A 83 -2.35 -16.18 -14.08
N GLY A 84 -2.99 -17.17 -14.73
CA GLY A 84 -2.71 -18.62 -14.54
C GLY A 84 -1.28 -19.11 -14.83
N GLN A 85 -0.42 -18.25 -15.41
CA GLN A 85 0.99 -18.53 -15.69
C GLN A 85 1.93 -18.37 -14.49
N TYR A 86 1.53 -17.57 -13.49
CA TYR A 86 2.23 -17.50 -12.21
C TYR A 86 1.48 -18.44 -11.26
N LYS A 87 2.15 -19.36 -10.56
CA LYS A 87 1.51 -20.32 -9.64
C LYS A 87 1.63 -19.83 -8.19
N LYS A 88 0.50 -19.60 -7.51
CA LYS A 88 0.36 -19.41 -6.05
C LYS A 88 0.95 -18.13 -5.43
N THR A 89 0.78 -16.98 -6.06
CA THR A 89 1.09 -15.65 -5.49
C THR A 89 -0.16 -14.79 -5.47
N LEU A 90 -0.26 -13.87 -4.51
CA LEU A 90 -1.33 -12.88 -4.40
C LEU A 90 -0.68 -11.53 -4.14
N GLN A 91 -1.30 -10.47 -4.65
CA GLN A 91 -0.93 -9.10 -4.33
C GLN A 91 -2.17 -8.32 -3.91
N MET A 92 -2.00 -7.46 -2.90
CA MET A 92 -3.00 -6.49 -2.49
C MET A 92 -2.35 -5.11 -2.41
N TYR A 93 -2.99 -4.13 -3.05
CA TYR A 93 -2.64 -2.73 -2.93
C TYR A 93 -3.69 -2.03 -2.08
N TYR A 94 -3.23 -1.25 -1.11
CA TYR A 94 -4.09 -0.49 -0.23
C TYR A 94 -3.55 0.92 -0.10
N ASN A 95 -4.33 1.91 -0.55
CA ASN A 95 -3.94 3.31 -0.48
C ASN A 95 -4.92 4.12 0.36
N LEU A 96 -4.38 5.07 1.11
CA LEU A 96 -5.11 6.12 1.81
C LEU A 96 -4.48 7.46 1.48
N ILE A 97 -5.30 8.43 1.09
CA ILE A 97 -4.85 9.77 0.73
C ILE A 97 -5.62 10.77 1.58
N PHE A 98 -4.90 11.43 2.47
CA PHE A 98 -5.43 12.48 3.33
C PHE A 98 -5.14 13.85 2.73
N LYS A 99 -6.10 14.75 2.86
CA LYS A 99 -5.92 16.19 2.67
C LYS A 99 -5.85 16.85 4.03
N VAL A 100 -4.80 17.61 4.30
CA VAL A 100 -4.59 18.33 5.57
C VAL A 100 -4.25 19.79 5.26
N GLY A 101 -5.25 20.66 5.29
CA GLY A 101 -5.18 22.01 4.76
C GLY A 101 -4.77 22.01 3.28
N LYS A 102 -3.58 22.55 3.01
CA LYS A 102 -2.99 22.58 1.65
C LYS A 102 -2.05 21.42 1.37
N LYS A 103 -1.82 20.52 2.33
CA LYS A 103 -0.94 19.36 2.19
C LYS A 103 -1.72 18.13 1.75
N LYS A 104 -1.08 17.24 1.01
CA LYS A 104 -1.57 15.88 0.74
C LYS A 104 -0.63 14.88 1.39
N ILE A 105 -1.19 13.88 2.06
CA ILE A 105 -0.44 12.78 2.66
C ILE A 105 -0.97 11.48 2.09
N GLY A 106 -0.19 10.83 1.24
CA GLY A 106 -0.49 9.52 0.69
C GLY A 106 0.23 8.42 1.47
N TYR A 107 -0.48 7.34 1.72
CA TYR A 107 0.05 6.08 2.23
C TYR A 107 -0.34 4.98 1.24
N GLY A 108 0.62 4.18 0.78
CA GLY A 108 0.37 3.07 -0.15
C GLY A 108 1.09 1.81 0.29
N ALA A 109 0.37 0.69 0.43
CA ALA A 109 0.95 -0.59 0.82
C ALA A 109 0.79 -1.63 -0.29
N LEU A 110 1.88 -2.31 -0.62
CA LEU A 110 1.86 -3.59 -1.34
C LEU A 110 2.04 -4.72 -0.35
N ILE A 111 1.05 -5.59 -0.29
CA ILE A 111 1.11 -6.86 0.44
C ILE A 111 1.35 -7.96 -0.58
N PHE A 112 2.51 -8.61 -0.51
CA PHE A 112 2.94 -9.62 -1.47
C PHE A 112 3.06 -10.99 -0.81
N PHE A 113 2.43 -11.98 -1.44
CA PHE A 113 2.47 -13.38 -1.02
C PHE A 113 3.33 -14.18 -1.99
N PRO A 114 4.57 -14.56 -1.63
CA PRO A 114 5.44 -15.35 -2.50
C PRO A 114 4.95 -16.77 -2.75
N LYS A 115 4.19 -17.31 -1.80
CA LYS A 115 3.65 -18.65 -1.90
C LYS A 115 2.40 -18.78 -1.04
N LEU A 116 1.29 -19.06 -1.69
CA LEU A 116 0.03 -19.35 -1.01
C LEU A 116 0.03 -20.78 -0.48
N LYS A 117 -0.39 -20.94 0.78
CA LYS A 117 -0.81 -22.23 1.35
C LYS A 117 -2.05 -22.71 0.60
N GLU A 118 -2.06 -23.98 0.20
CA GLU A 118 -3.11 -24.52 -0.67
C GLU A 118 -4.49 -24.60 -0.01
N ARG A 119 -4.52 -24.94 1.29
CA ARG A 119 -5.76 -25.14 2.04
C ARG A 119 -6.27 -23.86 2.71
N GLU A 120 -5.36 -22.97 3.10
CA GLU A 120 -5.66 -21.75 3.85
C GLU A 120 -4.82 -20.56 3.32
N PRO A 121 -5.14 -20.02 2.13
CA PRO A 121 -4.36 -18.95 1.50
C PRO A 121 -4.20 -17.71 2.38
N GLU A 122 -5.19 -17.38 3.21
CA GLU A 122 -5.17 -16.28 4.17
C GLU A 122 -4.22 -16.50 5.35
N ARG A 123 -3.72 -17.72 5.57
CA ARG A 123 -2.70 -18.04 6.58
C ARG A 123 -1.29 -18.03 6.00
N SER A 124 -1.11 -17.57 4.77
CA SER A 124 0.18 -17.58 4.08
C SER A 124 1.11 -16.48 4.61
N ALA A 125 2.41 -16.76 4.58
CA ALA A 125 3.47 -15.79 4.87
C ALA A 125 3.70 -14.86 3.68
N GLY A 126 4.37 -13.74 3.92
CA GLY A 126 4.69 -12.77 2.89
C GLY A 126 5.37 -11.53 3.43
N ILE A 127 5.30 -10.48 2.64
CA ILE A 127 5.94 -9.19 2.92
C ILE A 127 4.98 -8.04 2.67
N VAL A 128 5.24 -6.93 3.36
CA VAL A 128 4.61 -5.65 3.14
C VAL A 128 5.69 -4.63 2.81
N LEU A 129 5.56 -3.97 1.66
CA LEU A 129 6.29 -2.75 1.37
C LEU A 129 5.29 -1.58 1.44
N PHE A 130 5.55 -0.65 2.34
CA PHE A 130 4.71 0.49 2.62
C PHE A 130 5.42 1.77 2.19
N SER A 131 4.79 2.61 1.39
CA SER A 131 5.25 3.93 1.03
C SER A 131 4.41 5.01 1.72
N ARG A 132 5.06 6.13 2.05
CA ARG A 132 4.42 7.37 2.47
C ARG A 132 4.96 8.51 1.63
N LEU A 133 4.07 9.30 1.05
CA LEU A 133 4.40 10.51 0.30
C LEU A 133 3.65 11.70 0.88
N ILE A 134 4.40 12.69 1.36
CA ILE A 134 3.86 13.99 1.76
C ILE A 134 4.17 14.98 0.64
N VAL A 135 3.14 15.71 0.20
CA VAL A 135 3.29 16.87 -0.69
C VAL A 135 2.81 18.11 0.04
N ASP A 136 3.71 19.07 0.23
CA ASP A 136 3.39 20.33 0.89
C ASP A 136 2.74 21.36 -0.05
N GLU A 137 2.39 22.52 0.48
CA GLU A 137 1.74 23.60 -0.30
C GLU A 137 2.63 24.19 -1.40
N LYS A 138 3.96 24.00 -1.32
CA LYS A 138 4.94 24.43 -2.32
C LYS A 138 5.25 23.33 -3.33
N GLY A 139 4.61 22.17 -3.21
CA GLY A 139 4.85 21.00 -4.05
C GLY A 139 6.09 20.20 -3.67
N GLN A 140 6.74 20.48 -2.53
CA GLN A 140 7.87 19.69 -2.06
C GLN A 140 7.40 18.31 -1.61
N GLN A 141 8.18 17.29 -1.96
CA GLN A 141 7.86 15.89 -1.75
C GLN A 141 8.78 15.27 -0.69
N ASP A 142 8.21 14.67 0.36
CA ASP A 142 8.91 13.79 1.31
C ASP A 142 8.37 12.37 1.13
N LEU A 143 9.19 11.52 0.50
CA LEU A 143 8.89 10.11 0.24
C LEU A 143 9.69 9.22 1.18
N ARG A 144 9.02 8.26 1.82
CA ARG A 144 9.64 7.29 2.70
C ARG A 144 9.04 5.90 2.50
N PHE A 145 9.81 4.89 2.85
CA PHE A 145 9.40 3.50 2.77
C PHE A 145 9.61 2.77 4.08
N GLU A 146 8.73 1.82 4.38
CA GLU A 146 8.91 0.83 5.41
C GLU A 146 8.66 -0.57 4.84
N ARG A 147 9.37 -1.56 5.40
CA ARG A 147 9.32 -2.95 4.98
C ARG A 147 9.00 -3.80 6.20
N ALA A 148 8.10 -4.77 6.06
CA ALA A 148 7.83 -5.78 7.07
C ALA A 148 7.66 -7.16 6.45
N ALA A 149 8.00 -8.20 7.20
CA ALA A 149 7.61 -9.57 6.90
C ALA A 149 6.49 -10.02 7.85
N PHE A 150 5.73 -11.02 7.43
CA PHE A 150 4.73 -11.69 8.24
C PHE A 150 4.71 -13.18 7.93
N ASP A 151 4.44 -14.00 8.96
CA ASP A 151 4.32 -15.45 8.83
C ASP A 151 2.86 -15.87 8.61
N ASP A 152 1.92 -15.04 9.07
CA ASP A 152 0.49 -15.32 9.01
C ASP A 152 -0.34 -14.08 8.70
N PHE A 153 -0.78 -13.93 7.44
CA PHE A 153 -1.56 -12.76 7.03
C PHE A 153 -2.84 -12.54 7.86
N LEU A 154 -3.57 -13.61 8.19
CA LEU A 154 -4.82 -13.53 8.93
C LEU A 154 -4.61 -12.93 10.33
N LEU A 155 -3.48 -13.25 10.97
CA LEU A 155 -3.19 -12.81 12.34
C LEU A 155 -2.39 -11.51 12.40
N GLU A 156 -1.48 -11.29 11.44
CA GLU A 156 -0.49 -10.22 11.56
C GLU A 156 -0.79 -9.01 10.67
N VAL A 157 -1.51 -9.17 9.56
CA VAL A 157 -1.73 -8.09 8.58
C VAL A 157 -3.21 -7.72 8.49
N ARG A 158 -4.09 -8.71 8.35
CA ARG A 158 -5.54 -8.52 8.18
C ARG A 158 -6.17 -7.65 9.28
N PRO A 159 -5.82 -7.77 10.58
CA PRO A 159 -6.39 -6.91 11.60
C PRO A 159 -6.13 -5.42 11.35
N TYR A 160 -4.97 -5.06 10.79
CA TYR A 160 -4.66 -3.67 10.44
C TYR A 160 -5.47 -3.20 9.22
N VAL A 161 -5.63 -4.04 8.19
CA VAL A 161 -6.46 -3.71 7.03
C VAL A 161 -7.91 -3.48 7.46
N GLU A 162 -8.44 -4.34 8.34
CA GLU A 162 -9.80 -4.21 8.87
C GLU A 162 -9.96 -2.95 9.74
N LEU A 163 -9.02 -2.71 10.66
CA LEU A 163 -8.99 -1.51 11.51
C LEU A 163 -8.99 -0.23 10.68
N LEU A 164 -8.05 -0.10 9.73
CA LEU A 164 -7.96 1.09 8.87
C LEU A 164 -9.21 1.25 8.01
N GLY A 165 -9.79 0.14 7.55
CA GLY A 165 -11.05 0.15 6.81
C GLY A 165 -12.24 0.63 7.65
N ASP A 166 -12.31 0.24 8.92
CA ASP A 166 -13.33 0.69 9.87
C ASP A 166 -13.19 2.17 10.21
N LEU A 167 -11.97 2.64 10.47
CA LEU A 167 -11.70 4.05 10.74
C LEU A 167 -12.11 4.93 9.55
N TYR A 168 -11.77 4.53 8.33
CA TYR A 168 -12.23 5.20 7.10
C TYR A 168 -13.76 5.23 6.98
N ARG A 169 -14.45 4.10 7.24
CA ARG A 169 -15.92 4.08 7.19
C ARG A 169 -16.55 5.01 8.22
N LYS A 170 -15.97 5.09 9.41
CA LYS A 170 -16.45 5.97 10.49
C LYS A 170 -16.27 7.44 10.13
N SER A 171 -15.12 7.84 9.57
CA SER A 171 -14.90 9.23 9.15
C SER A 171 -15.89 9.70 8.07
N ARG A 172 -16.38 8.79 7.23
CA ARG A 172 -17.41 9.07 6.21
C ARG A 172 -18.84 9.13 6.73
N ARG A 173 -19.13 8.60 7.94
CA ARG A 173 -20.46 8.61 8.57
C ARG A 173 -20.66 9.77 9.56
N GLY A 174 -19.57 10.39 10.00
CA GLY A 174 -19.58 11.55 10.90
C GLY A 174 -19.60 12.91 10.18
N MET A 175 -19.72 12.91 8.84
CA MET A 175 -19.99 14.08 8.01
C MET A 175 -21.47 14.17 7.67
#